data_AF-A0A7T3RCP9-F1
#
_entry.id   AF-A0A7T3RCP9-F1
#
_cell.length_a   1.000
_cell.length_b   1.000
_cell.length_c   1.000
_cell.angle_alpha   90.00
_cell.angle_beta   90.00
_cell.angle_gamma   90.00
#
_symmetry.space_group_name_H-M   'P 1'
#
loop_
_entity.id
_entity.type
_entity.pdbx_description
1 polymer ?
#
loop_
_entity_poly.entity_id
_entity_poly.type
_entity_poly.pdbx_seq_one_letter_code
_entity_poly.pdbx_strand_id
1 'polypeptide(L)'
;MTDFHVHFGQYNNEYFYPQRVVDDLAKRKITEAWISSTTSCIYCREQHPELQNQPNAKQIVDAVNEEFNIAINHAKLYGIKIHPLYWLVPEFEKSGVYFEKYFSKILNQVQDDGLLNHSEFISESVFYEGFKIHPRAQNWDFSDDATFELTERVFSFAEKNKLRILIHTGNDSVDCPRKFEPFIAKYSKCIVQLAHIKKIDEAIYMLNNYSNVVFDTAFSNQENILKIQNKGFANRLVYGSDFPIKDHTNLKGEVIIPNGVKEIHRNAFLNCQNIKTFLFPEVL
;
A
#
# COMPACT_ATOMS: atom_id res chain seq x y z
N MET A 1 2.77 -17.15 -7.50
CA MET A 1 1.53 -16.35 -7.66
C MET A 1 1.83 -14.92 -7.25
N THR A 2 1.32 -13.94 -7.98
CA THR A 2 1.54 -12.51 -7.68
C THR A 2 0.34 -11.95 -6.92
N ASP A 3 0.60 -11.28 -5.80
CA ASP A 3 -0.40 -10.52 -5.05
C ASP A 3 -0.22 -9.02 -5.32
N PHE A 4 -1.22 -8.37 -5.91
CA PHE A 4 -1.13 -6.98 -6.34
C PHE A 4 -1.59 -5.99 -5.26
N HIS A 5 -1.93 -6.45 -4.05
CA HIS A 5 -2.39 -5.58 -2.98
C HIS A 5 -2.11 -6.20 -1.61
N VAL A 6 -1.01 -5.79 -0.99
CA VAL A 6 -0.58 -6.22 0.35
C VAL A 6 -0.12 -4.99 1.14
N HIS A 7 -0.19 -5.07 2.47
CA HIS A 7 0.31 -4.06 3.38
C HIS A 7 1.23 -4.61 4.47
N PHE A 8 2.01 -3.73 5.06
CA PHE A 8 2.58 -3.87 6.40
C PHE A 8 2.52 -2.51 7.11
N GLY A 9 3.15 -2.38 8.27
CA GLY A 9 3.26 -1.11 9.01
C GLY A 9 2.11 -0.86 9.99
N GLN A 10 2.00 0.38 10.46
CA GLN A 10 1.04 0.79 11.48
C GLN A 10 -0.36 1.00 10.88
N TYR A 11 -1.33 0.26 11.39
CA TYR A 11 -2.74 0.41 11.07
C TYR A 11 -3.57 0.53 12.36
N ASN A 12 -4.21 1.67 12.57
CA ASN A 12 -4.91 1.99 13.82
C ASN A 12 -3.99 1.77 15.04
N ASN A 13 -4.31 0.82 15.91
CA ASN A 13 -3.56 0.51 17.13
C ASN A 13 -2.63 -0.73 16.99
N GLU A 14 -2.45 -1.22 15.76
CA GLU A 14 -1.71 -2.45 15.47
C GLU A 14 -0.56 -2.17 14.53
N TYR A 15 0.50 -2.96 14.69
CA TYR A 15 1.67 -2.89 13.82
C TYR A 15 1.90 -4.22 13.11
N PHE A 16 1.78 -4.21 11.79
CA PHE A 16 2.04 -5.36 10.95
C PHE A 16 3.53 -5.43 10.60
N TYR A 17 4.27 -6.23 11.37
CA TYR A 17 5.71 -6.39 11.17
C TYR A 17 6.04 -6.89 9.76
N PRO A 18 6.93 -6.20 9.01
CA PRO A 18 7.22 -6.55 7.63
C PRO A 18 7.74 -7.99 7.45
N GLN A 19 8.60 -8.50 8.35
CA GLN A 19 9.07 -9.89 8.26
C GLN A 19 7.92 -10.91 8.40
N ARG A 20 6.98 -10.67 9.34
CA ARG A 20 5.85 -11.58 9.56
C ARG A 20 4.91 -11.60 8.37
N VAL A 21 4.69 -10.44 7.76
CA VAL A 21 3.89 -10.34 6.53
C VAL A 21 4.56 -11.18 5.43
N VAL A 22 5.88 -11.03 5.23
CA VAL A 22 6.63 -11.81 4.26
C VAL A 22 6.62 -13.32 4.55
N ASP A 23 6.76 -13.74 5.82
CA ASP A 23 6.65 -15.15 6.22
C ASP A 23 5.29 -15.74 5.83
N ASP A 24 4.21 -14.97 6.04
CA ASP A 24 2.87 -15.42 5.71
C ASP A 24 2.61 -15.43 4.20
N LEU A 25 3.19 -14.48 3.44
CA LEU A 25 3.21 -14.55 1.98
C LEU A 25 3.90 -15.85 1.50
N ALA A 26 5.03 -16.21 2.10
CA ALA A 26 5.75 -17.45 1.79
C ALA A 26 4.90 -18.70 2.09
N LYS A 27 4.25 -18.76 3.26
CA LYS A 27 3.33 -19.86 3.63
C LYS A 27 2.18 -20.00 2.64
N ARG A 28 1.68 -18.88 2.10
CA ARG A 28 0.62 -18.83 1.06
C ARG A 28 1.15 -19.09 -0.36
N LYS A 29 2.44 -19.39 -0.53
CA LYS A 29 3.09 -19.63 -1.84
C LYS A 29 3.00 -18.44 -2.79
N ILE A 30 2.95 -17.22 -2.24
CA ILE A 30 3.13 -15.98 -3.00
C ILE A 30 4.61 -15.89 -3.39
N THR A 31 4.86 -15.53 -4.65
CA THR A 31 6.21 -15.42 -5.22
C THR A 31 6.56 -13.99 -5.61
N GLU A 32 5.56 -13.12 -5.72
CA GLU A 32 5.70 -11.71 -6.06
C GLU A 32 4.59 -10.92 -5.37
N ALA A 33 4.88 -9.76 -4.79
CA ALA A 33 3.90 -8.96 -4.06
C ALA A 33 4.09 -7.45 -4.27
N TRP A 34 3.00 -6.74 -4.52
CA TRP A 34 2.94 -5.28 -4.54
C TRP A 34 2.48 -4.78 -3.18
N ILE A 35 3.36 -4.04 -2.50
CA ILE A 35 3.20 -3.74 -1.09
C ILE A 35 3.25 -2.24 -0.84
N SER A 36 2.33 -1.74 -0.02
CA SER A 36 2.37 -0.38 0.53
C SER A 36 2.43 -0.40 2.06
N SER A 37 3.03 0.62 2.68
CA SER A 37 3.02 0.73 4.14
C SER A 37 1.82 1.52 4.65
N THR A 38 1.07 0.94 5.58
CA THR A 38 0.01 1.63 6.31
C THR A 38 0.54 2.66 7.31
N THR A 39 1.82 2.64 7.66
CA THR A 39 2.49 3.66 8.49
C THR A 39 2.35 5.06 7.87
N SER A 40 2.20 5.16 6.55
CA SER A 40 1.88 6.41 5.86
C SER A 40 0.50 7.01 6.23
N CYS A 41 -0.36 6.25 6.89
CA CYS A 41 -1.68 6.69 7.39
C CYS A 41 -1.65 7.18 8.85
N ILE A 42 -0.50 7.17 9.53
CA ILE A 42 -0.39 7.75 10.88
C ILE A 42 -0.63 9.25 10.79
N TYR A 43 -1.34 9.80 11.78
CA TYR A 43 -1.50 11.24 11.92
C TYR A 43 -0.14 11.94 11.97
N CYS A 44 0.08 12.78 10.98
CA CYS A 44 1.27 13.58 10.86
C CYS A 44 1.04 14.91 11.56
N ARG A 45 2.04 15.47 12.26
CA ARG A 45 1.86 16.77 12.95
C ARG A 45 1.52 17.91 11.98
N GLU A 46 1.87 17.79 10.70
CA GLU A 46 1.49 18.73 9.66
C GLU A 46 -0.02 18.71 9.34
N GLN A 47 -0.70 17.59 9.58
CA GLN A 47 -2.17 17.48 9.51
C GLN A 47 -2.83 17.93 10.83
N HIS A 48 -2.13 17.75 11.95
CA HIS A 48 -2.65 17.98 13.30
C HIS A 48 -1.63 18.76 14.17
N PRO A 49 -1.46 20.08 13.95
CA PRO A 49 -0.48 20.89 14.70
C PRO A 49 -0.72 20.89 16.21
N GLU A 50 -1.96 20.65 16.63
CA GLU A 50 -2.37 20.49 18.03
C GLU A 50 -1.79 19.22 18.69
N LEU A 51 -1.38 18.23 17.88
CA LEU A 51 -0.79 16.97 18.34
C LEU A 51 0.74 17.00 18.22
N GLN A 52 1.40 17.87 19.00
CA GLN A 52 2.86 18.12 18.91
C GLN A 52 3.75 16.87 19.06
N ASN A 53 3.24 15.79 19.66
CA ASN A 53 3.96 14.53 19.87
C ASN A 53 3.93 13.59 18.66
N GLN A 54 3.21 13.92 17.60
CA GLN A 54 3.15 13.12 16.38
C GLN A 54 4.39 13.33 15.49
N PRO A 55 4.79 12.31 14.71
CA PRO A 55 5.91 12.43 13.79
C PRO A 55 5.63 13.43 12.66
N ASN A 56 6.68 14.06 12.12
CA ASN A 56 6.56 14.77 10.84
C ASN A 56 6.54 13.83 9.64
N ALA A 57 6.17 14.38 8.49
CA ALA A 57 6.17 13.69 7.20
C ALA A 57 7.52 13.00 6.91
N LYS A 58 8.65 13.65 7.22
CA LYS A 58 9.97 13.06 7.00
C LYS A 58 10.20 11.81 7.86
N GLN A 59 9.88 11.88 9.15
CA GLN A 59 10.00 10.77 10.10
C GLN A 59 9.11 9.60 9.71
N ILE A 60 7.90 9.88 9.23
CA ILE A 60 7.01 8.84 8.71
C ILE A 60 7.63 8.17 7.48
N VAL A 61 8.11 8.95 6.50
CA VAL A 61 8.71 8.38 5.28
C VAL A 61 10.02 7.63 5.58
N ASP A 62 10.85 8.12 6.50
CA ASP A 62 12.05 7.42 6.95
C ASP A 62 11.69 6.05 7.57
N ALA A 63 10.67 6.00 8.44
CA ALA A 63 10.19 4.75 9.03
C ALA A 63 9.61 3.78 7.98
N VAL A 64 8.83 4.29 7.02
CA VAL A 64 8.31 3.49 5.90
C VAL A 64 9.47 2.91 5.07
N ASN A 65 10.53 3.68 4.84
CA ASN A 65 11.69 3.18 4.10
C ASN A 65 12.42 2.07 4.86
N GLU A 66 12.54 2.18 6.19
CA GLU A 66 13.07 1.12 7.04
C GLU A 66 12.23 -0.16 6.94
N GLU A 67 10.90 -0.04 6.99
CA GLU A 67 9.97 -1.18 6.84
C GLU A 67 10.15 -1.92 5.51
N PHE A 68 10.28 -1.18 4.41
CA PHE A 68 10.55 -1.77 3.10
C PHE A 68 11.93 -2.44 3.04
N ASN A 69 12.97 -1.82 3.59
CA ASN A 69 14.30 -2.42 3.65
C ASN A 69 14.27 -3.75 4.41
N ILE A 70 13.53 -3.80 5.53
CA ILE A 70 13.29 -5.01 6.28
C ILE A 70 12.55 -6.05 5.42
N ALA A 71 11.43 -5.68 4.79
CA ALA A 71 10.62 -6.58 3.98
C ALA A 71 11.42 -7.18 2.81
N ILE A 72 12.11 -6.34 2.04
CA ILE A 72 12.88 -6.72 0.86
C ILE A 72 14.03 -7.65 1.25
N ASN A 73 14.75 -7.34 2.34
CA ASN A 73 15.84 -8.19 2.79
C ASN A 73 15.34 -9.55 3.29
N HIS A 74 14.23 -9.57 4.03
CA HIS A 74 13.63 -10.81 4.52
C HIS A 74 13.06 -11.68 3.39
N ALA A 75 12.45 -11.05 2.38
CA ALA A 75 11.88 -11.74 1.21
C ALA A 75 12.91 -12.54 0.40
N LYS A 76 14.20 -12.17 0.46
CA LYS A 76 15.30 -12.93 -0.17
C LYS A 76 15.40 -14.37 0.33
N LEU A 77 15.05 -14.62 1.61
CA LEU A 77 15.06 -15.97 2.19
C LEU A 77 14.11 -16.94 1.48
N TYR A 78 13.04 -16.41 0.90
CA TYR A 78 11.98 -17.18 0.25
C TYR A 78 11.96 -17.02 -1.27
N GLY A 79 12.86 -16.20 -1.83
CA GLY A 79 12.83 -15.84 -3.25
C GLY A 79 11.57 -15.07 -3.66
N ILE A 80 10.95 -14.33 -2.73
CA ILE A 80 9.77 -13.50 -3.02
C ILE A 80 10.23 -12.16 -3.58
N LYS A 81 9.65 -11.76 -4.70
CA LYS A 81 9.89 -10.43 -5.29
C LYS A 81 8.92 -9.41 -4.71
N ILE A 82 9.44 -8.33 -4.14
CA ILE A 82 8.65 -7.26 -3.54
C ILE A 82 8.68 -6.04 -4.46
N HIS A 83 7.50 -5.48 -4.72
CA HIS A 83 7.30 -4.24 -5.48
C HIS A 83 6.80 -3.14 -4.53
N PRO A 84 7.67 -2.24 -4.07
CA PRO A 84 7.29 -1.16 -3.17
C PRO A 84 6.39 -0.14 -3.87
N LEU A 85 5.26 0.20 -3.24
CA LEU A 85 4.38 1.28 -3.65
C LEU A 85 4.53 2.46 -2.70
N TYR A 86 4.89 3.63 -3.23
CA TYR A 86 4.99 4.86 -2.45
C TYR A 86 3.59 5.35 -2.13
N TRP A 87 3.23 5.39 -0.85
CA TRP A 87 1.95 5.91 -0.42
C TRP A 87 1.95 7.42 -0.51
N LEU A 88 1.20 7.96 -1.46
CA LEU A 88 1.15 9.37 -1.72
C LEU A 88 0.18 10.06 -0.76
N VAL A 89 0.70 11.02 -0.01
CA VAL A 89 -0.02 11.79 1.00
C VAL A 89 0.10 13.28 0.63
N PRO A 90 -1.00 13.97 0.26
CA PRO A 90 -0.95 15.39 -0.13
C PRO A 90 -0.30 16.29 0.91
N GLU A 91 -0.50 16.03 2.21
CA GLU A 91 0.11 16.85 3.26
C GLU A 91 1.62 16.67 3.38
N PHE A 92 2.19 15.51 3.00
CA PHE A 92 3.65 15.34 2.96
C PHE A 92 4.26 16.22 1.86
N GLU A 93 3.59 16.33 0.71
CA GLU A 93 4.00 17.23 -0.37
C GLU A 93 3.94 18.69 0.07
N LYS A 94 2.85 19.09 0.73
CA LYS A 94 2.68 20.44 1.28
C LYS A 94 3.75 20.77 2.34
N SER A 95 4.28 19.76 3.04
CA SER A 95 5.35 19.93 4.02
C SER A 95 6.77 19.87 3.42
N GLY A 96 6.92 19.82 2.08
CA GLY A 96 8.21 19.78 1.39
C GLY A 96 8.87 18.40 1.27
N VAL A 97 8.15 17.34 1.66
CA VAL A 97 8.54 15.94 1.49
C VAL A 97 8.01 15.44 0.15
N TYR A 98 8.64 15.90 -0.93
CA TYR A 98 8.23 15.61 -2.30
C TYR A 98 8.57 14.19 -2.75
N PHE A 99 7.63 13.50 -3.39
CA PHE A 99 7.77 12.14 -3.88
C PHE A 99 8.91 12.02 -4.88
N GLU A 100 9.16 13.04 -5.71
CA GLU A 100 10.22 13.02 -6.72
C GLU A 100 11.60 12.73 -6.12
N LYS A 101 11.84 13.11 -4.86
CA LYS A 101 13.10 12.80 -4.16
C LYS A 101 13.31 11.29 -4.00
N TYR A 102 12.23 10.55 -3.75
CA TYR A 102 12.26 9.10 -3.53
C TYR A 102 12.27 8.29 -4.83
N PHE A 103 11.83 8.90 -5.93
CA PHE A 103 11.93 8.31 -7.27
C PHE A 103 13.14 8.84 -8.06
N SER A 104 13.88 9.83 -7.55
CA SER A 104 15.00 10.49 -8.26
C SER A 104 16.13 9.55 -8.69
N LYS A 105 16.31 8.40 -8.01
CA LYS A 105 17.26 7.37 -8.45
C LYS A 105 16.84 6.67 -9.76
N ILE A 106 15.54 6.64 -10.11
CA ILE A 106 15.05 6.22 -11.44
C ILE A 106 15.59 7.17 -12.52
N LEU A 107 15.69 8.47 -12.21
CA LEU A 107 16.15 9.48 -13.16
C LEU A 107 17.66 9.42 -13.38
N ASN A 108 18.44 9.13 -12.33
CA ASN A 108 19.91 9.06 -12.41
C ASN A 108 20.46 7.70 -12.86
N GLN A 109 19.67 6.62 -12.86
CA GLN A 109 20.09 5.35 -13.49
C GLN A 109 19.92 5.33 -15.01
N VAL A 110 19.25 6.35 -15.58
CA VAL A 110 19.09 6.51 -17.04
C VAL A 110 20.14 7.48 -17.62
N GLN A 111 20.89 8.19 -16.77
CA GLN A 111 22.04 9.01 -17.15
C GLN A 111 23.18 8.79 -16.15
N ASP A 112 24.03 7.80 -16.40
CA ASP A 112 25.43 7.93 -15.99
C ASP A 112 26.35 7.19 -16.97
N ASP A 113 26.56 7.91 -18.06
CA ASP A 113 27.79 8.01 -18.85
C ASP A 113 28.92 8.39 -17.88
N GLY A 114 29.37 7.40 -17.11
CA GLY A 114 30.27 7.48 -15.97
C GLY A 114 30.91 8.83 -15.66
N LEU A 115 30.40 9.54 -14.67
CA LEU A 115 31.14 10.48 -13.81
C LEU A 115 30.29 10.97 -12.61
N LEU A 116 29.99 10.10 -11.66
CA LEU A 116 29.66 10.51 -10.28
C LEU A 116 30.46 9.70 -9.25
N ASN A 117 31.29 10.42 -8.48
CA ASN A 117 32.13 9.88 -7.41
C ASN A 117 31.29 9.12 -6.36
N HIS A 118 31.52 7.81 -6.28
CA HIS A 118 30.85 6.85 -5.41
C HIS A 118 31.42 6.81 -3.99
N SER A 119 31.12 7.77 -3.12
CA SER A 119 31.49 7.59 -1.70
C SER A 119 30.59 8.20 -0.62
N GLU A 120 29.32 8.55 -0.87
CA GLU A 120 28.43 8.94 0.26
C GLU A 120 26.92 8.69 0.15
N PHE A 121 26.39 7.98 -0.86
CA PHE A 121 24.93 7.68 -0.93
C PHE A 121 24.61 6.34 -1.62
N ILE A 122 25.17 5.21 -1.14
CA ILE A 122 24.90 3.88 -1.72
C ILE A 122 24.57 2.85 -0.61
N SER A 123 23.28 2.47 -0.51
CA SER A 123 22.77 1.07 -0.36
C SER A 123 21.38 0.95 0.30
N GLU A 124 20.83 2.03 0.87
CA GLU A 124 19.65 1.95 1.76
C GLU A 124 18.34 2.59 1.23
N SER A 125 18.34 3.11 -0.01
CA SER A 125 17.14 3.75 -0.56
C SER A 125 16.19 2.70 -1.15
N VAL A 126 14.96 2.67 -0.63
CA VAL A 126 13.87 1.90 -1.23
C VAL A 126 13.59 2.41 -2.63
N PHE A 127 13.60 1.48 -3.59
CA PHE A 127 13.23 1.77 -4.97
C PHE A 127 11.73 1.51 -5.12
N TYR A 128 10.95 2.58 -5.25
CA TYR A 128 9.52 2.49 -5.44
C TYR A 128 9.19 2.21 -6.91
N GLU A 129 8.29 1.25 -7.14
CA GLU A 129 7.87 0.79 -8.46
C GLU A 129 6.45 1.24 -8.83
N GLY A 130 5.84 2.07 -7.97
CA GLY A 130 4.53 2.65 -8.22
C GLY A 130 4.04 3.50 -7.06
N PHE A 131 2.80 3.96 -7.18
CA PHE A 131 2.13 4.78 -6.18
C PHE A 131 0.95 4.03 -5.54
N LYS A 132 0.70 4.33 -4.28
CA LYS A 132 -0.54 3.99 -3.56
C LYS A 132 -1.26 5.28 -3.20
N ILE A 133 -2.55 5.34 -3.47
CA ILE A 133 -3.44 6.44 -3.11
C ILE A 133 -4.58 5.87 -2.28
N HIS A 134 -4.96 6.55 -1.20
CA HIS A 134 -6.20 6.26 -0.48
C HIS A 134 -7.03 7.54 -0.27
N PRO A 135 -8.12 7.72 -1.04
CA PRO A 135 -8.79 9.01 -1.13
C PRO A 135 -9.33 9.52 0.20
N ARG A 136 -10.03 8.67 0.97
CA ARG A 136 -10.52 9.04 2.30
C ARG A 136 -9.43 9.23 3.34
N ALA A 137 -8.51 8.27 3.45
CA ALA A 137 -7.52 8.26 4.53
C ALA A 137 -6.55 9.46 4.46
N GLN A 138 -6.35 10.04 3.28
CA GLN A 138 -5.50 11.22 3.07
C GLN A 138 -6.26 12.42 2.48
N ASN A 139 -7.56 12.53 2.78
CA ASN A 139 -8.40 13.67 2.43
C ASN A 139 -8.16 14.26 1.03
N TRP A 140 -8.23 13.42 0.00
CA TRP A 140 -8.02 13.85 -1.38
C TRP A 140 -9.15 14.79 -1.82
N ASP A 141 -8.90 16.09 -1.76
CA ASP A 141 -9.84 17.16 -2.08
C ASP A 141 -9.40 17.90 -3.35
N PHE A 142 -10.17 17.79 -4.43
CA PHE A 142 -9.86 18.45 -5.70
C PHE A 142 -10.40 19.88 -5.79
N SER A 143 -11.01 20.40 -4.73
CA SER A 143 -11.25 21.85 -4.60
C SER A 143 -9.99 22.60 -4.13
N ASP A 144 -8.99 21.86 -3.63
CA ASP A 144 -7.66 22.37 -3.32
C ASP A 144 -6.72 22.24 -4.52
N ASP A 145 -6.29 23.38 -5.06
CA ASP A 145 -5.40 23.46 -6.23
C ASP A 145 -4.11 22.67 -6.03
N ALA A 146 -3.54 22.66 -4.81
CA ALA A 146 -2.30 21.93 -4.54
C ALA A 146 -2.49 20.41 -4.68
N THR A 147 -3.63 19.88 -4.25
CA THR A 147 -3.97 18.45 -4.40
C THR A 147 -4.25 18.11 -5.87
N PHE A 148 -4.92 18.99 -6.60
CA PHE A 148 -5.14 18.82 -8.04
C PHE A 148 -3.80 18.78 -8.80
N GLU A 149 -2.93 19.77 -8.58
CA GLU A 149 -1.60 19.85 -9.20
C GLU A 149 -0.71 18.66 -8.85
N LEU A 150 -0.77 18.18 -7.60
CA LEU A 150 -0.09 16.96 -7.19
C LEU A 150 -0.57 15.75 -8.00
N THR A 151 -1.88 15.63 -8.21
CA THR A 151 -2.46 14.53 -8.99
C THR A 151 -1.96 14.56 -10.43
N GLU A 152 -1.98 15.74 -11.06
CA GLU A 152 -1.42 15.96 -12.39
C GLU A 152 0.05 15.53 -12.48
N ARG A 153 0.87 15.98 -11.52
CA ARG A 153 2.30 15.65 -11.45
C ARG A 153 2.52 14.14 -11.33
N VAL A 154 1.80 13.47 -10.43
CA VAL A 154 1.98 12.05 -10.14
C VAL A 154 1.54 11.19 -11.31
N PHE A 155 0.39 11.46 -11.92
CA PHE A 155 -0.07 10.68 -13.07
C PHE A 155 0.83 10.90 -14.30
N SER A 156 1.26 12.14 -14.54
CA SER A 156 2.25 12.44 -15.59
C SER A 156 3.57 11.69 -15.37
N PHE A 157 4.07 11.72 -14.12
CA PHE A 157 5.30 11.01 -13.76
C PHE A 157 5.14 9.49 -13.90
N ALA A 158 4.03 8.93 -13.44
CA ALA A 158 3.76 7.51 -13.54
C ALA A 158 3.64 7.04 -15.00
N GLU A 159 2.95 7.80 -15.86
CA GLU A 159 2.86 7.49 -17.29
C GLU A 159 4.26 7.52 -17.95
N LYS A 160 5.02 8.60 -17.74
CA LYS A 160 6.37 8.77 -18.32
C LYS A 160 7.31 7.63 -17.92
N ASN A 161 7.23 7.17 -16.68
CA ASN A 161 8.12 6.16 -16.12
C ASN A 161 7.52 4.75 -16.10
N LYS A 162 6.35 4.55 -16.73
CA LYS A 162 5.63 3.25 -16.79
C LYS A 162 5.35 2.64 -15.41
N LEU A 163 5.08 3.51 -14.43
CA LEU A 163 4.75 3.11 -13.06
C LEU A 163 3.25 2.83 -12.93
N ARG A 164 2.91 1.93 -12.01
CA ARG A 164 1.54 1.62 -11.63
C ARG A 164 1.04 2.62 -10.58
N ILE A 165 -0.25 2.94 -10.63
CA ILE A 165 -0.95 3.65 -9.54
C ILE A 165 -2.03 2.73 -8.97
N LEU A 166 -1.95 2.41 -7.69
CA LEU A 166 -2.97 1.68 -6.93
C LEU A 166 -3.83 2.65 -6.14
N ILE A 167 -5.13 2.75 -6.45
CA ILE A 167 -6.07 3.66 -5.79
C ILE A 167 -7.07 2.84 -4.99
N HIS A 168 -7.19 3.12 -3.69
CA HIS A 168 -8.26 2.53 -2.88
C HIS A 168 -9.64 2.97 -3.41
N THR A 169 -10.58 2.04 -3.55
CA THR A 169 -11.98 2.36 -3.86
C THR A 169 -12.96 1.67 -2.90
N GLY A 170 -14.07 2.34 -2.60
CA GLY A 170 -15.01 1.96 -1.55
C GLY A 170 -16.47 2.21 -1.91
N ASN A 171 -17.35 2.08 -0.92
CA ASN A 171 -18.79 2.31 -1.08
C ASN A 171 -19.18 3.78 -1.07
N ASP A 172 -18.34 4.65 -0.54
CA ASP A 172 -18.67 6.06 -0.36
C ASP A 172 -18.25 6.89 -1.58
N SER A 173 -18.80 8.11 -1.69
CA SER A 173 -18.47 9.03 -2.78
C SER A 173 -16.99 9.43 -2.77
N VAL A 174 -16.38 9.56 -1.59
CA VAL A 174 -14.97 9.93 -1.42
C VAL A 174 -14.03 8.87 -1.97
N ASP A 175 -14.40 7.59 -1.90
CA ASP A 175 -13.61 6.46 -2.41
C ASP A 175 -14.22 5.89 -3.70
N CYS A 176 -14.99 6.70 -4.45
CA CYS A 176 -15.61 6.24 -5.68
C CYS A 176 -14.55 5.86 -6.74
N PRO A 177 -14.71 4.74 -7.48
CA PRO A 177 -13.81 4.38 -8.59
C PRO A 177 -13.62 5.49 -9.64
N ARG A 178 -14.62 6.36 -9.80
CA ARG A 178 -14.63 7.47 -10.74
C ARG A 178 -13.95 8.75 -10.24
N LYS A 179 -13.53 8.80 -8.97
CA LYS A 179 -12.99 10.04 -8.38
C LYS A 179 -11.81 10.60 -9.17
N PHE A 180 -10.94 9.73 -9.70
CA PHE A 180 -9.77 10.12 -10.48
C PHE A 180 -10.01 10.00 -12.00
N GLU A 181 -11.26 9.84 -12.45
CA GLU A 181 -11.63 9.61 -13.86
C GLU A 181 -10.99 10.61 -14.84
N PRO A 182 -10.96 11.95 -14.59
CA PRO A 182 -10.31 12.88 -15.50
C PRO A 182 -8.82 12.60 -15.73
N PHE A 183 -8.09 12.22 -14.69
CA PHE A 183 -6.67 11.90 -14.76
C PHE A 183 -6.44 10.53 -15.42
N ILE A 184 -7.27 9.54 -15.08
CA ILE A 184 -7.24 8.20 -15.71
C ILE A 184 -7.45 8.32 -17.23
N ALA A 185 -8.41 9.15 -17.65
CA ALA A 185 -8.69 9.41 -19.05
C ALA A 185 -7.52 10.10 -19.77
N LYS A 186 -6.92 11.11 -19.12
CA LYS A 186 -5.82 11.90 -19.68
C LYS A 186 -4.54 11.09 -19.83
N TYR A 187 -4.17 10.31 -18.81
CA TYR A 187 -2.92 9.54 -18.74
C TYR A 187 -3.14 8.07 -19.10
N SER A 188 -3.67 7.85 -20.31
CA SER A 188 -4.15 6.57 -20.82
C SER A 188 -3.10 5.46 -20.99
N LYS A 189 -1.79 5.75 -20.84
CA LYS A 189 -0.72 4.73 -20.88
C LYS A 189 -0.27 4.29 -19.47
N CYS A 190 -0.68 4.99 -18.42
CA CYS A 190 -0.42 4.61 -17.03
C CYS A 190 -1.41 3.52 -16.59
N ILE A 191 -0.91 2.39 -16.07
CA ILE A 191 -1.78 1.37 -15.48
C ILE A 191 -2.32 1.87 -14.15
N VAL A 192 -3.63 1.98 -14.06
CA VAL A 192 -4.34 2.36 -12.83
C VAL A 192 -5.09 1.14 -12.29
N GLN A 193 -4.62 0.64 -11.15
CA GLN A 193 -5.30 -0.41 -10.39
C GLN A 193 -6.27 0.22 -9.41
N LEU A 194 -7.56 -0.02 -9.62
CA LEU A 194 -8.62 0.36 -8.70
C LEU A 194 -8.84 -0.79 -7.72
N ALA A 195 -8.58 -0.54 -6.45
CA ALA A 195 -8.67 -1.58 -5.44
C ALA A 195 -10.11 -1.85 -5.06
N HIS A 196 -10.41 -3.13 -4.88
CA HIS A 196 -11.73 -3.63 -4.49
C HIS A 196 -12.82 -3.42 -5.55
N ILE A 197 -13.82 -4.30 -5.52
CA ILE A 197 -15.00 -4.23 -6.39
C ILE A 197 -16.23 -4.06 -5.50
N LYS A 198 -16.29 -2.91 -4.81
CA LYS A 198 -17.39 -2.56 -3.90
C LYS A 198 -18.64 -2.10 -4.64
N LYS A 199 -18.45 -1.30 -5.70
CA LYS A 199 -19.53 -0.86 -6.61
C LYS A 199 -19.34 -1.48 -7.99
N ILE A 200 -20.10 -2.53 -8.26
CA ILE A 200 -19.96 -3.31 -9.50
C ILE A 200 -20.27 -2.49 -10.76
N ASP A 201 -21.28 -1.62 -10.72
CA ASP A 201 -21.66 -0.81 -11.88
C ASP A 201 -20.58 0.24 -12.22
N GLU A 202 -19.98 0.85 -11.19
CA GLU A 202 -18.84 1.77 -11.35
C GLU A 202 -17.61 1.03 -11.89
N ALA A 203 -17.33 -0.18 -11.39
CA ALA A 203 -16.23 -0.98 -11.90
C ALA A 203 -16.40 -1.34 -13.38
N ILE A 204 -17.61 -1.77 -13.77
CA ILE A 204 -17.94 -2.06 -15.16
C ILE A 204 -17.86 -0.81 -16.03
N TYR A 205 -18.34 0.33 -15.54
CA TYR A 205 -18.20 1.61 -16.23
C TYR A 205 -16.73 1.96 -16.48
N MET A 206 -15.87 1.91 -15.45
CA MET A 206 -14.45 2.22 -15.60
C MET A 206 -13.76 1.26 -16.56
N LEU A 207 -14.08 -0.03 -16.50
CA LEU A 207 -13.55 -1.02 -17.44
C LEU A 207 -14.03 -0.74 -18.87
N ASN A 208 -15.30 -0.45 -19.12
CA ASN A 208 -15.79 -0.16 -20.47
C ASN A 208 -15.10 1.04 -21.12
N ASN A 209 -14.80 2.08 -20.34
CA ASN A 209 -14.34 3.36 -20.88
C ASN A 209 -12.80 3.51 -20.90
N TYR A 210 -12.07 2.77 -20.06
CA TYR A 210 -10.63 2.98 -19.87
C TYR A 210 -9.84 1.68 -19.97
N SER A 211 -9.05 1.53 -21.03
CA SER A 211 -8.24 0.33 -21.30
C SER A 211 -7.09 0.13 -20.31
N ASN A 212 -6.64 1.22 -19.67
CA ASN A 212 -5.56 1.24 -18.69
C ASN A 212 -6.01 0.98 -17.24
N VAL A 213 -7.30 0.75 -17.03
CA VAL A 213 -7.85 0.39 -15.71
C VAL A 213 -7.85 -1.12 -15.52
N VAL A 214 -7.35 -1.54 -14.36
CA VAL A 214 -7.50 -2.91 -13.83
C VAL A 214 -8.11 -2.87 -12.44
N PHE A 215 -8.76 -3.94 -12.02
CA PHE A 215 -9.29 -4.08 -10.65
C PHE A 215 -8.59 -5.22 -9.92
N ASP A 216 -8.28 -5.02 -8.64
CA ASP A 216 -7.94 -6.14 -7.78
C ASP A 216 -9.16 -6.77 -7.13
N THR A 217 -8.99 -8.04 -6.76
CA THR A 217 -10.06 -8.88 -6.21
C THR A 217 -10.19 -8.77 -4.69
N ALA A 218 -9.38 -7.94 -4.03
CA ALA A 218 -9.44 -7.83 -2.58
C ALA A 218 -10.82 -7.32 -2.14
N PHE A 219 -11.32 -7.84 -1.02
CA PHE A 219 -12.63 -7.47 -0.46
C PHE A 219 -13.83 -7.56 -1.42
N SER A 220 -13.69 -8.28 -2.54
CA SER A 220 -14.72 -8.48 -3.56
C SER A 220 -15.42 -9.82 -3.36
N ASN A 221 -16.73 -9.86 -3.60
CA ASN A 221 -17.47 -11.12 -3.59
C ASN A 221 -17.33 -11.84 -4.95
N GLN A 222 -17.57 -13.16 -4.95
CA GLN A 222 -17.44 -13.98 -6.15
C GLN A 222 -18.43 -13.58 -7.25
N GLU A 223 -19.63 -13.10 -6.89
CA GLU A 223 -20.64 -12.66 -7.85
C GLU A 223 -20.16 -11.47 -8.69
N ASN A 224 -19.56 -10.46 -8.06
CA ASN A 224 -19.00 -9.29 -8.74
C ASN A 224 -17.84 -9.67 -9.67
N ILE A 225 -16.97 -10.58 -9.23
CA ILE A 225 -15.88 -11.12 -10.05
C ILE A 225 -16.44 -11.81 -11.30
N LEU A 226 -17.43 -12.70 -11.13
CA LEU A 226 -18.09 -13.40 -12.24
C LEU A 226 -18.78 -12.44 -13.20
N LYS A 227 -19.44 -11.38 -12.71
CA LYS A 227 -20.05 -10.35 -13.57
C LYS A 227 -19.02 -9.65 -14.46
N ILE A 228 -17.85 -9.31 -13.92
CA ILE A 228 -16.75 -8.69 -14.69
C ILE A 228 -16.20 -9.69 -15.72
N GLN A 229 -16.00 -10.95 -15.33
CA GLN A 229 -15.53 -12.00 -16.24
C GLN A 229 -16.51 -12.26 -17.38
N ASN A 230 -17.80 -12.37 -17.09
CA ASN A 230 -18.86 -12.58 -18.10
C ASN A 230 -19.01 -11.41 -19.07
N LYS A 231 -18.56 -10.20 -18.69
CA LYS A 231 -18.46 -9.04 -19.58
C LYS A 231 -17.17 -9.00 -20.41
N GLY A 232 -16.33 -10.02 -20.32
CA GLY A 232 -15.10 -10.15 -21.12
C GLY A 232 -13.88 -9.45 -20.52
N PHE A 233 -13.92 -9.05 -19.24
CA PHE A 233 -12.84 -8.30 -18.59
C PHE A 233 -11.98 -9.13 -17.64
N ALA A 234 -11.97 -10.45 -17.81
CA ALA A 234 -11.17 -11.35 -16.98
C ALA A 234 -9.68 -10.99 -16.97
N ASN A 235 -9.13 -10.52 -18.10
CA ASN A 235 -7.73 -10.10 -18.24
C ASN A 235 -7.40 -8.76 -17.54
N ARG A 236 -8.41 -8.05 -17.03
CA ARG A 236 -8.26 -6.79 -16.27
C ARG A 236 -8.61 -6.95 -14.79
N LEU A 237 -8.69 -8.21 -14.33
CA LEU A 237 -8.75 -8.56 -12.92
C LEU A 237 -7.39 -9.08 -12.47
N VAL A 238 -6.90 -8.57 -11.35
CA VAL A 238 -5.67 -9.05 -10.70
C VAL A 238 -5.98 -9.62 -9.31
N TYR A 239 -5.19 -10.59 -8.87
CA TYR A 239 -5.30 -11.09 -7.50
C TYR A 239 -4.77 -10.01 -6.53
N GLY A 240 -5.58 -9.65 -5.54
CA GLY A 240 -5.18 -8.79 -4.43
C GLY A 240 -5.77 -9.36 -3.15
N SER A 241 -4.97 -9.52 -2.10
CA SER A 241 -5.48 -10.04 -0.83
C SER A 241 -5.95 -8.94 0.12
N ASP A 242 -5.33 -7.77 0.03
CA ASP A 242 -5.35 -6.71 1.05
C ASP A 242 -4.94 -7.25 2.44
N PHE A 243 -4.04 -8.25 2.43
CA PHE A 243 -3.43 -8.83 3.62
C PHE A 243 -2.46 -7.80 4.25
N PRO A 244 -2.36 -7.69 5.58
CA PRO A 244 -3.08 -8.44 6.62
C PRO A 244 -4.41 -7.83 7.05
N ILE A 245 -4.87 -6.73 6.44
CA ILE A 245 -6.09 -6.02 6.86
C ILE A 245 -7.31 -6.95 6.88
N LYS A 246 -7.50 -7.74 5.82
CA LYS A 246 -8.60 -8.71 5.73
C LYS A 246 -8.51 -9.82 6.79
N ASP A 247 -7.30 -10.26 7.13
CA ASP A 247 -7.08 -11.40 8.02
C ASP A 247 -7.04 -10.98 9.49
N HIS A 248 -6.74 -9.72 9.80
CA HIS A 248 -6.77 -9.21 11.17
C HIS A 248 -8.18 -9.24 11.77
N THR A 249 -9.20 -9.04 10.94
CA THR A 249 -10.60 -9.19 11.34
C THR A 249 -11.02 -10.64 11.61
N ASN A 250 -10.16 -11.63 11.33
CA ASN A 250 -10.47 -13.06 11.35
C ASN A 250 -9.60 -13.93 12.27
N LEU A 251 -8.64 -13.37 13.03
CA LEU A 251 -7.87 -14.14 14.03
C LEU A 251 -8.81 -14.77 15.07
N LYS A 252 -9.07 -16.08 14.91
CA LYS A 252 -9.97 -16.91 15.72
C LYS A 252 -9.17 -18.09 16.26
N GLY A 253 -9.43 -18.47 17.52
CA GLY A 253 -8.83 -19.67 18.11
C GLY A 253 -8.24 -19.44 19.50
N GLU A 254 -7.35 -20.35 19.90
CA GLU A 254 -6.65 -20.34 21.17
C GLU A 254 -5.24 -19.78 20.98
N VAL A 255 -4.81 -18.91 21.90
CA VAL A 255 -3.41 -18.48 21.99
C VAL A 255 -2.72 -19.34 23.03
N ILE A 256 -1.76 -20.16 22.59
CA ILE A 256 -0.89 -20.92 23.49
C ILE A 256 0.35 -20.08 23.74
N ILE A 257 0.58 -19.68 24.99
CA ILE A 257 1.81 -19.03 25.42
C ILE A 257 2.85 -20.13 25.70
N PRO A 258 3.94 -20.25 24.93
CA PRO A 258 4.91 -21.32 25.13
C PRO A 258 5.65 -21.21 26.47
N ASN A 259 6.12 -22.35 26.99
CA ASN A 259 7.09 -22.41 28.08
C ASN A 259 8.32 -21.56 27.74
N GLY A 260 8.71 -20.65 28.62
CA GLY A 260 9.91 -19.81 28.47
C GLY A 260 9.67 -18.40 27.93
N VAL A 261 8.43 -18.01 27.62
CA VAL A 261 8.09 -16.61 27.39
C VAL A 261 8.26 -15.82 28.70
N LYS A 262 9.17 -14.84 28.70
CA LYS A 262 9.49 -14.04 29.89
C LYS A 262 8.63 -12.79 30.03
N GLU A 263 8.17 -12.23 28.93
CA GLU A 263 7.35 -11.03 28.92
C GLU A 263 6.38 -11.01 27.75
N ILE A 264 5.19 -10.47 27.99
CA ILE A 264 4.19 -10.12 26.98
C ILE A 264 3.95 -8.62 27.14
N HIS A 265 4.36 -7.82 26.16
CA HIS A 265 4.23 -6.38 26.25
C HIS A 265 2.78 -5.92 26.16
N ARG A 266 2.53 -4.70 26.64
CA ARG A 266 1.22 -4.05 26.56
C ARG A 266 0.74 -4.05 25.12
N ASN A 267 -0.54 -4.37 24.92
CA ASN A 267 -1.21 -4.45 23.62
C ASN A 267 -0.78 -5.62 22.70
N ALA A 268 -0.06 -6.63 23.20
CA ALA A 268 0.34 -7.80 22.39
C ALA A 268 -0.82 -8.53 21.69
N PHE A 269 -2.04 -8.42 22.23
CA PHE A 269 -3.27 -8.99 21.66
C PHE A 269 -4.39 -7.95 21.49
N LEU A 270 -4.02 -6.66 21.42
CA LEU A 270 -4.99 -5.60 21.21
C LEU A 270 -5.72 -5.84 19.88
N ASN A 271 -7.05 -5.75 19.90
CA ASN A 271 -7.96 -6.01 18.76
C ASN A 271 -7.99 -7.45 18.21
N CYS A 272 -7.43 -8.43 18.90
CA CYS A 272 -7.71 -9.84 18.62
C CYS A 272 -9.14 -10.23 19.08
N GLN A 273 -10.16 -9.56 18.54
CA GLN A 273 -11.54 -9.60 19.02
C GLN A 273 -12.20 -10.99 18.94
N ASN A 274 -11.65 -11.90 18.12
CA ASN A 274 -12.18 -13.25 17.98
C ASN A 274 -11.31 -14.33 18.65
N ILE A 275 -10.23 -13.96 19.35
CA ILE A 275 -9.50 -14.88 20.24
C ILE A 275 -10.30 -15.00 21.53
N LYS A 276 -10.74 -16.22 21.84
CA LYS A 276 -11.61 -16.49 23.00
C LYS A 276 -10.87 -17.14 24.16
N THR A 277 -9.70 -17.72 23.90
CA THR A 277 -9.00 -18.56 24.87
C THR A 277 -7.51 -18.23 24.86
N PHE A 278 -6.95 -18.04 26.05
CA PHE A 278 -5.52 -17.96 26.30
C PHE A 278 -5.12 -19.16 27.17
N LEU A 279 -4.21 -19.99 26.65
CA LEU A 279 -3.62 -21.10 27.37
C LEU A 279 -2.23 -20.67 27.84
N PHE A 280 -2.09 -20.52 29.15
CA PHE A 280 -0.82 -20.26 29.80
C PHE A 280 -0.13 -21.57 30.16
N PRO A 281 1.21 -21.59 30.26
CA PRO A 281 1.92 -22.75 30.77
C PRO A 281 1.48 -23.07 32.20
N GLU A 282 1.44 -24.36 32.56
CA GLU A 282 1.03 -24.83 33.89
C GLU A 282 1.97 -24.36 35.02
N VAL A 283 3.16 -23.89 34.65
CA VAL A 283 4.17 -23.38 35.58
C VAL A 283 4.65 -22.02 35.07
N LEU A 284 4.40 -20.97 35.85
CA LEU A 284 4.95 -19.63 35.66
C LEU A 284 6.39 -19.56 36.19
#